data_AF-A0A923W7Z1-F1
#
_entry.id   AF-A0A923W7Z1-F1
#
_cell.length_a   1.000
_cell.length_b   1.000
_cell.length_c   1.000
_cell.angle_alpha   90.00
_cell.angle_beta   90.00
_cell.angle_gamma   90.00
#
_symmetry.space_group_name_H-M   'P 1'
#
loop_
_entity.id
_entity.type
_entity.pdbx_description
1 polymer ?
#
loop_
_entity_poly.entity_id
_entity_poly.type
_entity_poly.pdbx_seq_one_letter_code
_entity_poly.pdbx_strand_id
1 'polypeptide(L)'
;MLVQGNTAGFNAEVDQTTESKKKRLRADYIYNLFWTRDGGRWLLLHMLQSAAGAQLEALTWNKVFQDSVGFDLLPNRFLEQTIKGVKPGTALDVAMGQGRNTLLLARQGWKTTGIDVATEGLRIAQ
;
A
#
# COMPACT_ATOMS: atom_id res chain seq x y z
N MET A 1 10.03 11.71 15.22
CA MET A 1 9.63 11.86 16.64
C MET A 1 8.79 13.12 16.76
N LEU A 2 7.61 13.03 17.36
CA LEU A 2 6.70 14.15 17.55
C LEU A 2 6.45 14.31 19.05
N VAL A 3 6.68 15.50 19.60
CA VAL A 3 6.58 15.79 21.03
C VAL A 3 5.49 16.84 21.24
N GLN A 4 4.55 16.58 22.15
CA GLN A 4 3.48 17.50 22.49
C GLN A 4 3.24 17.51 24.01
N GLY A 5 3.62 18.61 24.67
CA GLY A 5 3.55 18.70 26.13
C GLY A 5 4.39 17.62 26.81
N ASN A 6 3.75 16.78 27.63
CA ASN A 6 4.40 15.68 28.34
C ASN A 6 4.37 14.35 27.56
N THR A 7 3.93 14.32 26.30
CA THR A 7 3.92 13.07 25.51
C THR A 7 4.87 13.15 24.32
N ALA A 8 5.39 11.98 23.93
CA ALA A 8 6.20 11.83 22.73
C ALA A 8 5.79 10.58 21.96
N GLY A 9 5.69 10.71 20.64
CA GLY A 9 5.44 9.61 19.71
C GLY A 9 6.63 9.38 18.79
N PHE A 10 6.98 8.12 18.58
CA PHE A 10 7.97 7.69 17.60
C PHE A 10 7.41 6.56 16.75
N ASN A 11 7.55 6.75 15.44
CA ASN A 11 7.29 5.73 14.45
C ASN A 11 8.62 5.39 13.80
N ALA A 12 9.00 4.11 13.81
CA ALA A 12 10.18 3.64 13.12
C ALA A 12 9.88 2.38 12.33
N GLU A 13 10.34 2.39 11.08
CA GLU A 13 10.44 1.21 10.25
C GLU A 13 11.77 0.50 10.56
N VAL A 14 11.70 -0.80 10.77
CA VAL A 14 12.85 -1.67 11.05
C VAL A 14 12.78 -2.84 10.10
N ASP A 15 13.79 -2.94 9.22
CA ASP A 15 14.01 -4.11 8.39
C ASP A 15 14.49 -5.27 9.27
N GLN A 16 13.63 -6.26 9.52
CA GLN A 16 14.06 -7.51 10.12
C GLN A 16 14.21 -8.57 9.04
N THR A 17 15.45 -8.84 8.65
CA THR A 17 15.77 -10.01 7.84
C THR A 17 15.93 -11.20 8.76
N THR A 18 14.94 -12.09 8.80
CA THR A 18 15.08 -13.39 9.48
C THR A 18 15.57 -14.42 8.47
N GLU A 19 16.80 -14.89 8.67
CA GLU A 19 17.39 -15.93 7.82
C GLU A 19 16.91 -17.30 8.30
N SER A 20 16.13 -18.00 7.47
CA SER A 20 15.80 -19.42 7.68
C SER A 20 16.28 -20.24 6.49
N LYS A 21 16.70 -21.49 6.74
CA LYS A 21 17.25 -22.42 5.73
C LYS A 21 16.32 -22.71 4.52
N LYS A 22 15.07 -22.24 4.51
CA LYS A 22 14.08 -22.54 3.46
C LYS A 22 13.51 -21.33 2.72
N LYS A 23 13.67 -20.10 3.20
CA LYS A 23 13.27 -18.85 2.50
C LYS A 23 13.79 -17.63 3.26
N ARG A 24 14.28 -16.62 2.53
CA ARG A 24 14.54 -15.27 3.07
C ARG A 24 13.23 -14.50 3.03
N LEU A 25 12.60 -14.31 4.19
CA LEU A 25 11.46 -13.41 4.33
C LEU A 25 12.01 -12.11 4.92
N ARG A 26 11.90 -11.01 4.16
CA ARG A 26 12.24 -9.68 4.67
C ARG A 26 10.95 -9.11 5.22
N ALA A 27 10.79 -9.15 6.54
CA ALA A 27 9.63 -8.55 7.17
C ALA A 27 10.02 -7.15 7.61
N ASP A 28 9.34 -6.15 7.04
CA ASP A 28 9.49 -4.77 7.47
C ASP A 28 8.52 -4.59 8.64
N TYR A 29 9.00 -4.12 9.79
CA TYR A 29 8.15 -3.88 10.95
C TYR A 29 8.10 -2.39 11.23
N ILE A 30 6.91 -1.90 11.52
CA ILE A 30 6.75 -0.57 12.09
C ILE A 30 6.54 -0.72 13.59
N TYR A 31 7.37 -0.01 14.36
CA TYR A 31 7.20 0.18 15.78
C TYR A 31 6.57 1.54 16.03
N ASN A 32 5.41 1.54 16.67
CA ASN A 32 4.79 2.73 17.24
C ASN A 32 5.06 2.75 18.74
N LEU A 33 5.84 3.72 19.18
CA LEU A 33 6.18 3.89 20.58
C LEU A 33 5.63 5.22 21.09
N PHE A 34 4.97 5.18 22.23
CA PHE A 34 4.43 6.35 22.91
C PHE A 34 4.99 6.42 24.33
N TRP A 35 5.51 7.58 24.68
CA TRP A 35 6.01 7.87 26.02
C TRP A 35 5.23 9.01 26.64
N THR A 36 5.18 8.99 27.97
CA THR A 36 4.71 10.11 28.78
C THR A 36 5.81 10.54 29.75
N ARG A 37 5.84 11.82 30.11
CA ARG A 37 6.77 12.37 31.09
C ARG A 37 6.07 12.54 32.43
N ASP A 38 6.62 11.90 33.46
CA ASP A 38 6.17 12.01 34.84
C ASP A 38 7.37 12.21 35.78
N GLY A 39 7.28 13.18 36.69
CA GLY A 39 8.34 13.48 37.67
C GLY A 39 9.73 13.72 37.06
N GLY A 40 9.80 14.27 35.84
CA GLY A 40 11.04 14.50 35.10
C GLY A 40 11.59 13.29 34.34
N ARG A 41 10.99 12.10 34.49
CA ARG A 41 11.37 10.86 33.79
C ARG A 41 10.43 10.59 32.62
N TRP A 42 10.95 9.96 31.56
CA TRP A 42 10.14 9.44 30.47
C TRP A 42 9.77 7.98 30.76
N LEU A 43 8.48 7.68 30.67
CA LEU A 43 7.91 6.35 30.85
C LEU A 43 7.35 5.88 29.51
N LEU A 44 7.70 4.67 29.09
CA LEU A 44 7.10 4.03 27.92
C LEU A 44 5.67 3.63 28.27
N LEU A 45 4.70 4.29 27.63
CA LEU A 45 3.28 4.07 27.86
C LEU A 45 2.73 2.98 26.95
N HIS A 46 3.19 2.96 25.69
CA HIS A 46 2.75 1.96 24.72
C HIS A 46 3.86 1.65 23.71
N MET A 47 3.97 0.37 23.35
CA MET A 47 4.77 -0.11 22.23
C MET A 47 3.94 -1.10 21.44
N LEU A 48 3.69 -0.78 20.16
CA LEU A 48 3.04 -1.66 19.22
C LEU A 48 4.00 -1.98 18.09
N GLN A 49 4.24 -3.27 17.90
CA GLN A 49 4.89 -3.79 16.69
C GLN A 49 3.78 -4.21 15.72
N SER A 50 3.77 -3.62 14.53
CA SER A 50 2.93 -4.08 13.43
C SER A 50 3.83 -4.53 12.29
N ALA A 51 3.52 -5.70 11.72
CA ALA A 51 4.09 -6.06 10.43
C ALA A 51 3.65 -4.98 9.41
N ALA A 52 4.58 -4.58 8.56
CA ALA A 52 4.42 -3.51 7.58
C ALA A 52 5.24 -3.85 6.32
N GLY A 53 5.26 -2.93 5.37
CA GLY A 53 6.07 -3.03 4.17
C GLY A 53 5.38 -3.74 3.01
N ALA A 54 5.95 -3.54 1.83
CA ALA A 54 5.35 -3.90 0.55
C ALA A 54 5.00 -5.39 0.43
N GLN A 55 5.73 -6.27 1.11
CA GLN A 55 5.47 -7.71 1.09
C GLN A 55 4.21 -8.08 1.88
N LEU A 56 3.97 -7.47 3.03
CA LEU A 56 2.75 -7.70 3.79
C LEU A 56 1.56 -7.11 3.05
N GLU A 57 1.70 -5.88 2.53
CA GLU A 57 0.66 -5.24 1.71
C GLU A 57 0.28 -6.11 0.51
N ALA A 58 1.27 -6.65 -0.22
CA ALA A 58 1.03 -7.59 -1.32
C ALA A 58 0.26 -8.84 -0.86
N LEU A 59 0.63 -9.45 0.27
CA LEU A 59 -0.06 -10.63 0.79
C LEU A 59 -1.51 -10.32 1.20
N THR A 60 -1.73 -9.19 1.88
CA THR A 60 -3.06 -8.75 2.28
C THR A 60 -3.95 -8.51 1.06
N TRP A 61 -3.48 -7.75 0.08
CA TRP A 61 -4.27 -7.46 -1.12
C TRP A 61 -4.47 -8.68 -2.02
N ASN A 62 -3.47 -9.56 -2.15
CA ASN A 62 -3.63 -10.83 -2.84
C ASN A 62 -4.77 -11.65 -2.23
N LYS A 63 -4.88 -11.69 -0.89
CA LYS A 63 -5.98 -12.38 -0.22
C LYS A 63 -7.34 -11.77 -0.57
N VAL A 64 -7.44 -10.44 -0.60
CA VAL A 64 -8.67 -9.72 -0.98
C VAL A 64 -9.09 -10.04 -2.42
N PHE A 65 -8.15 -10.06 -3.38
CA PHE A 65 -8.44 -10.43 -4.76
C PHE A 65 -8.84 -11.90 -4.92
N GLN A 66 -8.19 -12.82 -4.20
CA GLN A 66 -8.57 -14.24 -4.19
C GLN A 66 -9.97 -14.48 -3.67
N ASP A 67 -10.37 -13.73 -2.63
CA ASP A 67 -11.69 -13.84 -2.01
C ASP A 67 -12.79 -13.14 -2.83
N SER A 68 -12.44 -12.53 -3.98
CA SER A 68 -13.38 -11.89 -4.92
C SER A 68 -14.28 -10.85 -4.25
N VAL A 69 -13.71 -10.07 -3.34
CA VAL A 69 -14.42 -9.00 -2.63
C VAL A 69 -14.90 -7.95 -3.64
N GLY A 70 -16.12 -7.44 -3.44
CA GLY A 70 -16.94 -6.69 -4.41
C GLY A 70 -16.35 -5.40 -5.00
N PHE A 71 -15.29 -5.52 -5.77
CA PHE A 71 -14.73 -4.44 -6.57
C PHE A 71 -15.57 -4.21 -7.83
N ASP A 72 -15.83 -2.95 -8.14
CA ASP A 72 -16.37 -2.55 -9.43
C ASP A 72 -15.45 -2.99 -10.58
N LEU A 73 -16.02 -3.69 -11.55
CA LEU A 73 -15.33 -4.07 -12.79
C LEU A 73 -15.37 -2.96 -13.85
N LEU A 74 -16.36 -2.07 -13.75
CA LEU A 74 -16.50 -0.96 -14.68
C LEU A 74 -15.50 0.15 -14.37
N PRO A 75 -14.96 0.84 -15.40
CA PRO A 75 -14.07 1.97 -15.19
C PRO A 75 -14.72 3.07 -14.37
N ASN A 76 -13.90 3.86 -13.68
CA ASN A 76 -14.39 4.98 -12.91
C ASN A 76 -14.97 6.05 -13.86
N ARG A 77 -16.26 6.38 -13.70
CA ARG A 77 -16.96 7.37 -14.53
C ARG A 77 -16.31 8.76 -14.50
N PHE A 78 -15.74 9.16 -13.37
CA PHE A 78 -15.05 10.44 -13.27
C PHE A 78 -13.80 10.46 -14.16
N LEU A 79 -13.04 9.36 -14.19
CA LEU A 79 -11.90 9.23 -15.09
C LEU A 79 -12.33 9.29 -16.56
N GLU A 80 -13.37 8.54 -16.93
CA GLU A 80 -13.94 8.56 -18.29
C GLU A 80 -14.35 9.98 -18.73
N GLN A 81 -14.99 10.74 -17.85
CA GLN A 81 -15.37 12.12 -18.12
C GLN A 81 -14.15 13.04 -18.24
N THR A 82 -13.16 12.85 -17.37
CA THR A 82 -11.95 13.68 -17.32
C THR A 82 -11.11 13.55 -18.59
N ILE A 83 -11.02 12.35 -19.16
CA ILE A 83 -10.22 12.11 -20.37
C ILE A 83 -10.99 12.42 -21.67
N LYS A 84 -12.28 12.75 -21.60
CA LYS A 84 -13.10 12.99 -22.77
C LYS A 84 -12.60 14.23 -23.54
N GLY A 85 -12.24 14.04 -24.80
CA GLY A 85 -11.71 15.11 -25.66
C GLY A 85 -10.24 15.45 -25.38
N VAL A 86 -9.58 14.77 -24.44
CA VAL A 86 -8.15 14.91 -24.18
C VAL A 86 -7.38 14.05 -25.18
N LYS A 87 -6.39 14.63 -25.87
CA LYS A 87 -5.50 13.88 -26.76
C LYS A 87 -4.71 12.85 -25.93
N PRO A 88 -4.74 11.55 -26.27
CA PRO A 88 -4.02 10.54 -25.50
C PRO A 88 -2.51 10.78 -25.46
N GLY A 89 -1.94 10.61 -24.26
CA GLY A 89 -0.51 10.72 -23.99
C GLY A 89 0.04 9.46 -23.31
N THR A 90 0.90 9.66 -22.31
CA THR A 90 1.41 8.58 -21.44
C THR A 90 0.73 8.65 -20.08
N ALA A 91 0.34 7.52 -19.51
CA ALA A 91 -0.31 7.43 -18.21
C ALA A 91 0.33 6.36 -17.31
N LEU A 92 0.40 6.65 -16.00
CA LEU A 92 0.79 5.70 -14.96
C LEU A 92 -0.41 5.52 -14.02
N ASP A 93 -0.85 4.29 -13.81
CA ASP A 93 -1.92 3.92 -12.87
C ASP A 93 -1.30 3.18 -11.68
N VAL A 94 -1.26 3.84 -10.52
CA VAL A 94 -0.61 3.34 -9.30
C VAL A 94 -1.65 2.64 -8.43
N ALA A 95 -1.29 1.44 -7.93
CA ALA A 95 -2.22 0.55 -7.24
C ALA A 95 -3.42 0.21 -8.15
N MET A 96 -3.11 -0.20 -9.39
CA MET A 96 -4.11 -0.45 -10.44
C MET A 96 -5.10 -1.58 -10.11
N GLY A 97 -4.78 -2.42 -9.14
CA GLY A 97 -5.52 -3.62 -8.78
C GLY A 97 -5.75 -4.54 -9.98
N GLN A 98 -7.01 -4.83 -10.25
CA GLN A 98 -7.47 -5.60 -11.42
C GLN A 98 -7.59 -4.78 -12.72
N GLY A 99 -7.09 -3.54 -12.74
CA GLY A 99 -6.83 -2.79 -13.97
C GLY A 99 -8.02 -2.10 -14.63
N ARG A 100 -9.17 -1.93 -13.96
CA ARG A 100 -10.38 -1.32 -14.57
C ARG A 100 -10.13 0.03 -15.27
N ASN A 101 -9.27 0.86 -14.68
CA ASN A 101 -8.91 2.18 -15.21
C ASN A 101 -7.74 2.10 -16.19
N THR A 102 -6.68 1.37 -15.83
CA THR A 102 -5.55 1.10 -16.73
C THR A 102 -6.00 0.61 -18.11
N LEU A 103 -6.91 -0.37 -18.14
CA LEU A 103 -7.43 -0.96 -19.37
C LEU A 103 -8.34 0.01 -20.14
N LEU A 104 -9.10 0.87 -19.45
CA LEU A 104 -9.84 1.95 -20.11
C LEU A 104 -8.88 2.89 -20.84
N LEU A 105 -7.85 3.40 -20.15
CA LEU A 105 -6.89 4.34 -20.72
C LEU A 105 -6.18 3.73 -21.93
N ALA A 106 -5.72 2.48 -21.81
CA ALA A 106 -5.11 1.74 -22.92
C ALA A 106 -6.05 1.62 -24.12
N ARG A 107 -7.32 1.26 -23.90
CA ARG A 107 -8.34 1.18 -24.97
C ARG A 107 -8.64 2.52 -25.63
N GLN A 108 -8.50 3.62 -24.88
CA GLN A 108 -8.66 5.00 -25.38
C GLN A 108 -7.38 5.55 -26.05
N GLY A 109 -6.38 4.69 -26.29
CA GLY A 109 -5.16 5.06 -27.04
C GLY A 109 -4.05 5.66 -26.18
N TRP A 110 -4.17 5.67 -24.86
CA TRP A 110 -3.09 6.11 -23.97
C TRP A 110 -2.01 5.04 -23.87
N LYS A 111 -0.74 5.46 -23.93
CA LYS A 111 0.39 4.58 -23.56
C LYS A 111 0.40 4.44 -22.04
N THR A 112 -0.22 3.38 -21.54
CA THR A 112 -0.48 3.22 -20.10
C THR A 112 0.42 2.17 -19.49
N THR A 113 0.98 2.45 -18.32
CA THR A 113 1.62 1.47 -17.44
C THR A 113 0.81 1.43 -16.15
N GLY A 114 0.31 0.25 -15.78
CA GLY A 114 -0.29 0.04 -14.47
C GLY A 114 0.67 -0.73 -13.57
N ILE A 115 0.71 -0.38 -12.29
CA ILE A 115 1.52 -1.06 -11.28
C ILE A 115 0.67 -1.40 -10.06
N ASP A 116 0.92 -2.57 -9.47
CA ASP A 116 0.33 -2.98 -8.20
C ASP A 116 1.29 -3.90 -7.44
N VAL A 117 1.19 -3.89 -6.11
CA VAL A 117 1.92 -4.82 -5.24
C VAL A 117 1.27 -6.20 -5.21
N ALA A 118 -0.04 -6.27 -5.47
CA ALA A 118 -0.82 -7.50 -5.49
C ALA A 118 -0.70 -8.20 -6.84
N THR A 119 0.12 -9.24 -6.89
CA THR A 119 0.29 -10.10 -8.07
C THR A 119 -1.03 -10.72 -8.54
N GLU A 120 -1.97 -10.99 -7.64
CA GLU A 120 -3.27 -11.54 -7.99
C GLU A 120 -4.16 -10.53 -8.72
N GLY A 121 -4.15 -9.26 -8.29
CA GLY A 121 -4.84 -8.18 -9.02
C GLY A 121 -4.28 -8.04 -10.43
N LEU A 122 -2.95 -8.03 -10.56
CA LEU A 122 -2.27 -8.00 -11.87
C LEU A 122 -2.60 -9.21 -12.74
N ARG A 123 -2.77 -10.40 -12.14
CA ARG A 123 -3.15 -11.62 -12.85
C ARG A 123 -4.56 -11.52 -13.45
N ILE A 124 -5.48 -10.84 -12.77
CA ILE A 124 -6.85 -10.61 -13.25
C ILE A 124 -6.87 -9.59 -14.40
N ALA A 125 -5.93 -8.66 -14.43
CA ALA A 125 -5.87 -7.56 -15.41
C ALA A 125 -5.38 -7.99 -16.82
N GLN A 126 -4.93 -9.24 -17.00
CA GLN A 126 -4.41 -9.80 -18.26
C GLN A 126 -5.53 -10.44 -19.10
#